data_AF-A0A503WSE4-F1
#
_entry.id   AF-A0A503WSE4-F1
#
_cell.length_a   1.000
_cell.length_b   1.000
_cell.length_c   1.000
_cell.angle_alpha   90.00
_cell.angle_beta   90.00
_cell.angle_gamma   90.00
#
_symmetry.space_group_name_H-M   'P 1'
#
loop_
_entity.id
_entity.type
_entity.pdbx_description
1 polymer ?
#
loop_
_entity_poly.entity_id
_entity_poly.type
_entity_poly.pdbx_seq_one_letter_code
_entity_poly.pdbx_strand_id
1 'polypeptide(L)'
;MTAAPSLLERAIVALDAPSGILDFFRPDVVRQMTVEMLKAQGCALTGDAATVERLIGHEMILVTEWLLQWEQSFTPKRRGRPELSFVQRAIYAAALYRFAGQPNAAAQAARWLGSPATKSRVEKSGKLFLRTMSIAFASRAIPKERALQATAEIVLGLQQELDRLANGLAIERTDQALRRKSARFVPFSALH
;
A
#
# COMPACT_ATOMS: atom_id res chain seq x y z
N MET A 1 15.90 -23.11 -12.64
CA MET A 1 14.66 -22.41 -13.06
C MET A 1 14.07 -21.73 -11.83
N THR A 2 14.15 -20.42 -11.74
CA THR A 2 13.50 -19.64 -10.68
C THR A 2 11.99 -19.71 -10.86
N ALA A 3 11.25 -20.00 -9.78
CA ALA A 3 9.79 -19.95 -9.81
C ALA A 3 9.32 -18.53 -10.14
N ALA A 4 8.19 -18.40 -10.83
CA ALA A 4 7.60 -17.09 -11.09
C ALA A 4 7.28 -16.40 -9.74
N PRO A 5 7.60 -15.12 -9.58
CA PRO A 5 7.42 -14.42 -8.31
C PRO A 5 5.94 -14.43 -7.89
N SER A 6 5.71 -14.47 -6.58
CA SER A 6 4.37 -14.33 -6.02
C SER A 6 3.82 -12.91 -6.25
N LEU A 7 2.51 -12.72 -6.06
CA LEU A 7 1.91 -11.40 -6.11
C LEU A 7 2.52 -10.49 -5.03
N LEU A 8 2.76 -11.02 -3.83
CA LEU A 8 3.40 -10.28 -2.75
C LEU A 8 4.82 -9.83 -3.14
N GLU A 9 5.65 -10.72 -3.68
CA GLU A 9 7.01 -10.36 -4.09
C GLU A 9 7.01 -9.29 -5.17
N ARG A 10 6.10 -9.41 -6.15
CA ARG A 10 5.96 -8.41 -7.21
C ARG A 10 5.40 -7.09 -6.71
N ALA A 11 4.44 -7.13 -5.79
CA ALA A 11 3.88 -5.95 -5.16
C ALA A 11 4.92 -5.22 -4.33
N ILE A 12 5.76 -5.95 -3.58
CA ILE A 12 6.91 -5.35 -2.89
C ILE A 12 7.79 -4.68 -3.94
N VAL A 13 8.31 -5.38 -4.95
CA VAL A 13 9.21 -4.75 -5.93
C VAL A 13 8.59 -3.53 -6.65
N ALA A 14 7.30 -3.59 -6.98
CA ALA A 14 6.60 -2.52 -7.69
C ALA A 14 6.27 -1.31 -6.79
N LEU A 15 6.03 -1.53 -5.50
CA LEU A 15 5.60 -0.51 -4.54
C LEU A 15 6.72 -0.09 -3.57
N ASP A 16 7.81 -0.84 -3.52
CA ASP A 16 9.04 -0.68 -2.70
C ASP A 16 10.21 -0.20 -3.58
N ALA A 17 9.91 0.38 -4.76
CA ALA A 17 10.83 1.30 -5.44
C ALA A 17 11.20 2.46 -4.47
N PRO A 18 12.22 3.31 -4.71
CA PRO A 18 12.82 4.21 -3.69
C PRO A 18 11.93 5.40 -3.28
N SER A 19 10.64 5.17 -3.22
CA SER A 19 9.55 6.08 -3.07
C SER A 19 8.85 5.76 -1.75
N GLY A 20 9.37 6.35 -0.65
CA GLY A 20 8.87 6.14 0.71
C GLY A 20 7.43 6.60 0.91
N ILE A 21 7.00 6.74 2.16
CA ILE A 21 5.62 7.10 2.52
C ILE A 21 5.07 8.34 1.76
N LEU A 22 5.91 9.26 1.30
CA LEU A 22 5.46 10.47 0.61
C LEU A 22 4.94 10.22 -0.81
N ASP A 23 5.62 9.38 -1.57
CA ASP A 23 5.17 9.02 -2.91
C ASP A 23 3.92 8.14 -2.83
N PHE A 24 3.83 7.37 -1.76
CA PHE A 24 2.63 6.62 -1.41
C PHE A 24 1.45 7.54 -1.08
N PHE A 25 1.70 8.66 -0.38
CA PHE A 25 0.67 9.59 0.06
C PHE A 25 0.31 10.69 -0.94
N ARG A 26 0.83 10.70 -2.18
CA ARG A 26 0.58 11.68 -3.27
C ARG A 26 0.52 13.18 -2.87
N PRO A 27 1.12 14.12 -3.62
CA PRO A 27 1.12 15.54 -3.25
C PRO A 27 -0.26 16.15 -2.96
N ASP A 28 -1.30 15.74 -3.69
CA ASP A 28 -2.68 16.21 -3.49
C ASP A 28 -3.30 15.74 -2.17
N VAL A 29 -3.05 14.49 -1.78
CA VAL A 29 -3.55 13.94 -0.51
C VAL A 29 -2.78 14.53 0.67
N VAL A 30 -1.46 14.73 0.56
CA VAL A 30 -0.67 15.46 1.57
C VAL A 30 -1.21 16.89 1.74
N ARG A 31 -1.48 17.60 0.65
CA ARG A 31 -2.08 18.94 0.70
C ARG A 31 -3.45 18.93 1.40
N GLN A 32 -4.30 17.95 1.09
CA GLN A 32 -5.62 17.84 1.70
C GLN A 32 -5.52 17.56 3.21
N MET A 33 -4.59 16.69 3.62
CA MET A 33 -4.29 16.45 5.04
C MET A 33 -3.83 17.73 5.75
N THR A 34 -2.98 18.53 5.12
CA THR A 34 -2.55 19.82 5.64
C THR A 34 -3.70 20.80 5.82
N VAL A 35 -4.58 20.92 4.83
CA VAL A 35 -5.77 21.78 4.90
C VAL A 35 -6.67 21.40 6.08
N GLU A 36 -6.94 20.10 6.26
CA GLU A 36 -7.80 19.63 7.34
C GLU A 36 -7.12 19.77 8.71
N MET A 37 -5.81 19.58 8.80
CA MET A 37 -5.04 19.87 10.02
C MET A 37 -5.16 21.35 10.40
N LEU A 38 -4.96 22.27 9.45
CA LEU A 38 -5.10 23.70 9.66
C LEU A 38 -6.51 24.06 10.16
N LYS A 39 -7.55 23.52 9.53
CA LYS A 39 -8.94 23.73 9.99
C LYS A 39 -9.18 23.18 11.40
N ALA A 40 -8.65 21.99 11.70
CA ALA A 40 -8.78 21.38 13.02
C ALA A 40 -8.07 22.18 14.12
N GLN A 41 -7.02 22.93 13.76
CA GLN A 41 -6.33 23.87 14.62
C GLN A 41 -7.05 25.23 14.75
N GLY A 42 -8.23 25.38 14.14
CA GLY A 42 -9.01 26.62 14.17
C GLY A 42 -8.64 27.63 13.09
N CYS A 43 -7.80 27.25 12.11
CA CYS A 43 -7.51 28.13 10.98
C CYS A 43 -8.72 28.18 10.04
N ALA A 44 -9.32 29.36 9.88
CA ALA A 44 -10.50 29.54 9.04
C ALA A 44 -10.21 29.36 7.54
N LEU A 45 -8.95 29.48 7.10
CA LEU A 45 -8.53 29.47 5.69
C LEU A 45 -9.39 30.40 4.82
N THR A 46 -9.80 31.53 5.38
CA THR A 46 -10.55 32.59 4.70
C THR A 46 -9.62 33.76 4.44
N GLY A 47 -9.70 34.37 3.26
CA GLY A 47 -8.82 35.48 2.87
C GLY A 47 -8.36 35.38 1.43
N ASP A 48 -7.28 36.10 1.10
CA ASP A 48 -6.73 36.06 -0.25
C ASP A 48 -6.11 34.68 -0.57
N ALA A 49 -6.35 34.21 -1.79
CA ALA A 49 -5.94 32.89 -2.21
C ALA A 49 -4.41 32.68 -2.15
N ALA A 50 -3.61 33.71 -2.46
CA ALA A 50 -2.15 33.59 -2.46
C ALA A 50 -1.58 33.45 -1.05
N THR A 51 -2.18 34.11 -0.05
CA THR A 51 -1.78 33.92 1.36
C THR A 51 -2.25 32.58 1.91
N VAL A 52 -3.46 32.14 1.56
CA VAL A 52 -3.95 30.80 1.94
C VAL A 52 -3.05 29.70 1.35
N GLU A 53 -2.69 29.78 0.06
CA GLU A 53 -1.78 28.80 -0.55
C GLU A 53 -0.36 28.86 0.04
N ARG A 54 0.15 30.05 0.41
CA ARG A 54 1.44 30.16 1.11
C ARG A 54 1.41 29.49 2.48
N LEU A 55 0.33 29.67 3.25
CA LEU A 55 0.16 29.01 4.54
C LEU A 55 0.07 27.49 4.39
N ILE A 56 -0.73 27.01 3.43
CA ILE A 56 -0.83 25.58 3.12
C ILE A 56 0.54 25.04 2.73
N GLY A 57 1.27 25.73 1.85
CA GLY A 57 2.61 25.32 1.43
C GLY A 57 3.60 25.22 2.59
N HIS A 58 3.57 26.17 3.53
CA HIS A 58 4.40 26.14 4.74
C HIS A 58 4.06 24.92 5.61
N GLU A 59 2.78 24.71 5.92
CA GLU A 59 2.36 23.59 6.76
C GLU A 59 2.51 22.23 6.08
N MET A 60 2.49 22.17 4.75
CA MET A 60 2.77 20.95 4.00
C MET A 60 4.18 20.43 4.29
N ILE A 61 5.16 21.30 4.54
CA ILE A 61 6.51 20.89 4.95
C ILE A 61 6.44 20.12 6.28
N LEU A 62 5.73 20.65 7.26
CA LEU A 62 5.58 20.03 8.59
C LEU A 62 4.78 18.71 8.56
N VAL A 63 3.79 18.61 7.67
CA VAL A 63 3.05 17.37 7.44
C VAL A 63 3.93 16.33 6.74
N THR A 64 4.73 16.75 5.76
CA THR A 64 5.67 15.89 5.03
C THR A 64 6.74 15.31 5.96
N GLU A 65 7.39 16.16 6.75
CA GLU A 65 8.37 15.72 7.76
C GLU A 65 7.77 14.73 8.76
N TRP A 66 6.53 14.97 9.16
CA TRP A 66 5.83 14.07 10.05
C TRP A 66 5.49 12.73 9.43
N LEU A 67 5.04 12.69 8.18
CA LEU A 67 4.83 11.43 7.47
C LEU A 67 6.13 10.63 7.42
N LEU A 68 7.26 11.26 7.11
CA LEU A 68 8.58 10.61 7.11
C LEU A 68 8.98 10.08 8.50
N GLN A 69 8.82 10.88 9.56
CA GLN A 69 9.05 10.43 10.93
C GLN A 69 8.11 9.29 11.33
N TRP A 70 6.87 9.33 10.83
CA TRP A 70 5.87 8.34 11.11
C TRP A 70 6.15 7.02 10.38
N GLU A 71 6.67 7.04 9.16
CA GLU A 71 7.20 5.86 8.46
C GLU A 71 8.28 5.15 9.30
N GLN A 72 9.17 5.92 9.94
CA GLN A 72 10.17 5.39 10.88
C GLN A 72 9.54 4.78 12.15
N SER A 73 8.29 5.08 12.49
CA SER A 73 7.60 4.41 13.60
C SER A 73 7.25 2.94 13.31
N PHE A 74 7.28 2.55 12.03
CA PHE A 74 7.12 1.17 11.58
C PHE A 74 8.45 0.39 11.54
N THR A 75 9.58 1.06 11.76
CA THR A 75 10.87 0.37 11.96
C THR A 75 11.02 -0.18 13.39
N PRO A 76 11.73 -1.31 13.57
CA PRO A 76 11.66 -2.05 14.82
C PRO A 76 12.44 -1.35 15.92
N LYS A 77 11.82 -1.21 17.09
CA LYS A 77 12.51 -0.78 18.31
C LYS A 77 13.35 -1.89 18.97
N ARG A 78 13.28 -3.15 18.50
CA ARG A 78 13.98 -4.32 19.10
C ARG A 78 14.62 -5.22 18.04
N ARG A 79 15.86 -5.66 18.29
CA ARG A 79 16.64 -6.57 17.43
C ARG A 79 16.03 -7.99 17.41
N GLY A 80 15.93 -8.61 16.23
CA GLY A 80 15.80 -10.07 16.07
C GLY A 80 14.52 -10.62 15.40
N ARG A 81 13.51 -9.80 15.07
CA ARG A 81 12.41 -10.24 14.18
C ARG A 81 12.60 -9.62 12.80
N PRO A 82 12.53 -10.40 11.70
CA PRO A 82 12.40 -9.82 10.37
C PRO A 82 11.08 -9.06 10.32
N GLU A 83 11.16 -7.73 10.32
CA GLU A 83 9.99 -6.87 10.39
C GLU A 83 9.50 -6.48 9.00
N LEU A 84 8.18 -6.37 8.87
CA LEU A 84 7.53 -5.98 7.63
C LEU A 84 7.56 -4.46 7.49
N SER A 85 7.98 -3.98 6.32
CA SER A 85 7.99 -2.54 5.97
C SER A 85 6.58 -1.93 6.03
N PHE A 86 6.49 -0.60 6.05
CA PHE A 86 5.21 0.11 5.93
C PHE A 86 4.42 -0.38 4.71
N VAL A 87 5.07 -0.44 3.55
CA VAL A 87 4.51 -0.93 2.29
C VAL A 87 3.97 -2.35 2.43
N GLN A 88 4.74 -3.26 3.03
CA GLN A 88 4.29 -4.64 3.24
C GLN A 88 3.05 -4.72 4.15
N ARG A 89 2.98 -3.91 5.20
CA ARG A 89 1.81 -3.84 6.08
C ARG A 89 0.60 -3.27 5.36
N ALA A 90 0.81 -2.26 4.51
CA ALA A 90 -0.22 -1.66 3.68
C ALA A 90 -0.76 -2.65 2.64
N ILE A 91 0.11 -3.42 1.98
CA ILE A 91 -0.26 -4.53 1.07
C ILE A 91 -1.13 -5.55 1.81
N TYR A 92 -0.75 -5.95 3.03
CA TYR A 92 -1.56 -6.87 3.83
C TYR A 92 -2.92 -6.28 4.23
N ALA A 93 -2.98 -4.99 4.56
CA ALA A 93 -4.24 -4.32 4.86
C ALA A 93 -5.16 -4.27 3.63
N ALA A 94 -4.62 -3.91 2.46
CA ALA A 94 -5.35 -3.88 1.19
C ALA A 94 -5.86 -5.26 0.80
N ALA A 95 -5.02 -6.29 0.89
CA ALA A 95 -5.44 -7.67 0.62
C ALA A 95 -6.50 -8.15 1.62
N LEU A 96 -6.38 -7.81 2.91
CA LEU A 96 -7.40 -8.16 3.90
C LEU A 96 -8.75 -7.48 3.60
N TYR A 97 -8.70 -6.21 3.20
CA TYR A 97 -9.90 -5.42 2.91
C TYR A 97 -10.61 -5.90 1.62
N ARG A 98 -9.84 -6.32 0.61
CA ARG A 98 -10.39 -6.95 -0.61
C ARG A 98 -11.33 -8.10 -0.32
N PHE A 99 -10.97 -8.95 0.64
CA PHE A 99 -11.77 -10.11 1.03
C PHE A 99 -12.63 -9.85 2.27
N ALA A 100 -12.80 -8.58 2.67
CA ALA A 100 -13.66 -8.22 3.79
C ALA A 100 -15.10 -8.70 3.56
N GLY A 101 -15.76 -9.13 4.63
CA GLY A 101 -17.11 -9.71 4.56
C GLY A 101 -17.17 -11.17 4.10
N GLN A 102 -16.05 -11.76 3.66
CA GLN A 102 -16.00 -13.17 3.30
C GLN A 102 -15.55 -14.06 4.48
N PRO A 103 -16.03 -15.30 4.57
CA PRO A 103 -15.51 -16.25 5.54
C PRO A 103 -14.02 -16.49 5.29
N ASN A 104 -13.23 -16.55 6.37
CA ASN A 104 -11.78 -16.74 6.31
C ASN A 104 -11.02 -15.73 5.43
N ALA A 105 -11.47 -14.47 5.37
CA ALA A 105 -10.87 -13.38 4.59
C ALA A 105 -9.33 -13.36 4.62
N ALA A 106 -8.71 -13.45 5.81
CA ALA A 106 -7.25 -13.43 5.94
C ALA A 106 -6.55 -14.64 5.28
N ALA A 107 -7.19 -15.81 5.25
CA ALA A 107 -6.64 -16.98 4.57
C ALA A 107 -6.76 -16.84 3.05
N GLN A 108 -7.88 -16.28 2.57
CA GLN A 108 -8.07 -15.99 1.15
C GLN A 108 -7.07 -14.95 0.65
N ALA A 109 -6.91 -13.85 1.40
CA ALA A 109 -5.92 -12.82 1.15
C ALA A 109 -4.49 -13.39 1.12
N ALA A 110 -4.12 -14.26 2.07
CA ALA A 110 -2.80 -14.90 2.08
C ALA A 110 -2.58 -15.79 0.84
N ARG A 111 -3.59 -16.57 0.42
CA ARG A 111 -3.52 -17.39 -0.80
C ARG A 111 -3.38 -16.53 -2.05
N TRP A 112 -4.13 -15.44 -2.12
CA TRP A 112 -4.11 -14.52 -3.25
C TRP A 112 -2.76 -13.81 -3.40
N LEU A 113 -2.19 -13.32 -2.29
CA LEU A 113 -0.85 -12.73 -2.25
C LEU A 113 0.26 -13.74 -2.57
N GLY A 114 0.09 -15.00 -2.16
CA GLY A 114 1.09 -16.04 -2.32
C GLY A 114 2.24 -15.95 -1.31
N SER A 115 3.15 -16.92 -1.34
CA SER A 115 4.28 -16.99 -0.42
C SER A 115 5.16 -15.73 -0.48
N PRO A 116 5.66 -15.18 0.64
CA PRO A 116 5.61 -15.70 2.01
C PRO A 116 4.43 -15.17 2.87
N ALA A 117 3.32 -14.76 2.25
CA ALA A 117 2.13 -14.34 2.98
C ALA A 117 1.50 -15.53 3.72
N THR A 118 1.18 -15.33 5.00
CA THR A 118 0.44 -16.32 5.81
C THR A 118 -0.80 -15.67 6.39
N LYS A 119 -1.85 -16.45 6.69
CA LYS A 119 -3.08 -15.95 7.33
C LYS A 119 -2.77 -15.06 8.54
N SER A 120 -1.89 -15.55 9.42
CA SER A 120 -1.48 -14.85 10.64
C SER A 120 -0.75 -13.53 10.35
N ARG A 121 0.14 -13.50 9.33
CA ARG A 121 0.81 -12.26 8.91
C ARG A 121 -0.17 -11.26 8.33
N VAL A 122 -1.05 -11.69 7.40
CA VAL A 122 -2.05 -10.82 6.80
C VAL A 122 -2.96 -10.21 7.87
N GLU A 123 -3.48 -11.05 8.76
CA GLU A 123 -4.41 -10.61 9.80
C GLU A 123 -3.75 -9.66 10.80
N LYS A 124 -2.60 -10.04 11.36
CA LYS A 124 -1.93 -9.24 12.40
C LYS A 124 -1.37 -7.94 11.83
N SER A 125 -0.69 -8.01 10.70
CA SER A 125 -0.03 -6.84 10.10
C SER A 125 -1.02 -5.88 9.46
N GLY A 126 -2.07 -6.40 8.80
CA GLY A 126 -3.13 -5.57 8.22
C GLY A 126 -3.93 -4.82 9.30
N LYS A 127 -4.31 -5.50 10.39
CA LYS A 127 -4.97 -4.84 11.54
C LYS A 127 -4.05 -3.83 12.22
N LEU A 128 -2.77 -4.15 12.36
CA LEU A 128 -1.80 -3.23 12.94
C LEU A 128 -1.63 -1.98 12.09
N PHE A 129 -1.57 -2.10 10.76
CA PHE A 129 -1.58 -0.96 9.84
C PHE A 129 -2.77 -0.03 10.11
N LEU A 130 -4.00 -0.55 10.06
CA LEU A 130 -5.22 0.25 10.26
C LEU A 130 -5.24 0.94 11.64
N ARG A 131 -4.80 0.23 12.68
CA ARG A 131 -4.67 0.81 14.03
C ARG A 131 -3.64 1.94 14.05
N THR A 132 -2.49 1.75 13.42
CA THR A 132 -1.44 2.78 13.37
C THR A 132 -1.90 4.00 12.57
N MET A 133 -2.60 3.82 11.44
CA MET A 133 -3.23 4.92 10.69
C MET A 133 -4.16 5.73 11.61
N SER A 134 -5.06 5.05 12.33
CA SER A 134 -6.00 5.71 13.24
C SER A 134 -5.31 6.51 14.36
N ILE A 135 -4.23 5.97 14.95
CA ILE A 135 -3.47 6.67 15.99
C ILE A 135 -2.74 7.88 15.41
N ALA A 136 -2.15 7.73 14.22
CA ALA A 136 -1.40 8.80 13.57
C ALA A 136 -2.28 10.01 13.27
N PHE A 137 -3.45 9.79 12.65
CA PHE A 137 -4.39 10.88 12.38
C PHE A 137 -4.90 11.54 13.68
N ALA A 138 -5.18 10.75 14.73
CA ALA A 138 -5.62 11.29 16.01
C ALA A 138 -4.55 12.19 16.65
N SER A 139 -3.26 11.85 16.52
CA SER A 139 -2.15 12.66 17.03
C SER A 139 -2.02 14.04 16.35
N ARG A 140 -2.69 14.24 15.21
CA ARG A 140 -2.71 15.49 14.43
C ARG A 140 -4.06 16.22 14.49
N ALA A 141 -4.92 15.83 15.42
CA ALA A 141 -6.27 16.38 15.56
C ALA A 141 -7.12 16.26 14.27
N ILE A 142 -6.76 15.36 13.36
CA ILE A 142 -7.53 15.13 12.13
C ILE A 142 -8.83 14.41 12.53
N PRO A 143 -10.01 14.90 12.11
CA PRO A 143 -11.29 14.29 12.46
C PRO A 143 -11.36 12.82 12.07
N LYS A 144 -11.99 12.00 12.92
CA LYS A 144 -12.09 10.54 12.74
C LYS A 144 -12.65 10.13 11.37
N GLU A 145 -13.68 10.84 10.90
CA GLU A 145 -14.31 10.54 9.60
C GLU A 145 -13.34 10.75 8.44
N ARG A 146 -12.55 11.83 8.48
CA ARG A 146 -11.51 12.10 7.49
C ARG A 146 -10.34 11.13 7.59
N ALA A 147 -9.95 10.76 8.81
CA ALA A 147 -8.94 9.73 9.03
C ALA A 147 -9.36 8.38 8.42
N LEU A 148 -10.64 8.00 8.58
CA LEU A 148 -11.21 6.81 7.97
C LEU A 148 -11.26 6.93 6.44
N GLN A 149 -11.69 8.07 5.90
CA GLN A 149 -11.72 8.31 4.47
C GLN A 149 -10.32 8.21 3.85
N ALA A 150 -9.33 8.91 4.39
CA ALA A 150 -7.95 8.88 3.89
C ALA A 150 -7.36 7.46 3.97
N THR A 151 -7.61 6.75 5.08
CA THR A 151 -7.21 5.34 5.21
C THR A 151 -7.89 4.45 4.17
N ALA A 152 -9.18 4.67 3.89
CA ALA A 152 -9.92 3.92 2.89
C ALA A 152 -9.43 4.20 1.46
N GLU A 153 -9.17 5.46 1.12
CA GLU A 153 -8.63 5.86 -0.18
C GLU A 153 -7.27 5.19 -0.46
N ILE A 154 -6.40 5.18 0.54
CA ILE A 154 -5.11 4.47 0.50
C ILE A 154 -5.30 2.97 0.25
N VAL A 155 -6.16 2.33 1.04
CA VAL A 155 -6.40 0.89 0.98
C VAL A 155 -7.02 0.50 -0.36
N LEU A 156 -7.94 1.30 -0.88
CA LEU A 156 -8.60 1.09 -2.17
C LEU A 156 -7.64 1.32 -3.34
N GLY A 157 -6.83 2.38 -3.31
CA GLY A 157 -5.82 2.63 -4.33
C GLY A 157 -4.81 1.49 -4.40
N LEU A 158 -4.33 1.04 -3.24
CA LEU A 158 -3.48 -0.16 -3.16
C LEU A 158 -4.17 -1.41 -3.69
N GLN A 159 -5.45 -1.61 -3.39
CA GLN A 159 -6.18 -2.76 -3.90
C GLN A 159 -6.24 -2.75 -5.43
N GLN A 160 -6.48 -1.59 -6.05
CA GLN A 160 -6.48 -1.44 -7.50
C GLN A 160 -5.12 -1.76 -8.13
N GLU A 161 -4.03 -1.30 -7.50
CA GLU A 161 -2.67 -1.64 -7.95
C GLU A 161 -2.36 -3.14 -7.82
N LEU A 162 -2.74 -3.75 -6.71
CA LEU A 162 -2.59 -5.20 -6.51
C LEU A 162 -3.40 -5.99 -7.54
N ASP A 163 -4.62 -5.53 -7.88
CA ASP A 163 -5.43 -6.15 -8.93
C ASP A 163 -4.78 -6.04 -10.31
N ARG A 164 -4.21 -4.87 -10.64
CA ARG A 164 -3.44 -4.68 -11.89
C ARG A 164 -2.25 -5.63 -11.95
N LEU A 165 -1.48 -5.74 -10.87
CA LEU A 165 -0.33 -6.65 -10.78
C LEU A 165 -0.76 -8.13 -10.87
N ALA A 166 -1.86 -8.50 -10.23
CA ALA A 166 -2.41 -9.85 -10.28
C ALA A 166 -2.84 -10.23 -11.69
N ASN A 167 -3.50 -9.32 -12.41
CA ASN A 167 -3.89 -9.51 -13.81
C ASN A 167 -2.67 -9.67 -14.72
N GLY A 168 -1.64 -8.84 -14.55
CA GLY A 168 -0.38 -8.97 -15.28
C GLY A 168 0.29 -10.34 -15.06
N LEU A 169 0.35 -10.81 -13.82
CA LEU A 169 0.88 -12.14 -13.48
C LEU A 169 0.05 -13.27 -14.10
N ALA A 170 -1.27 -13.14 -14.18
CA ALA A 170 -2.12 -14.12 -14.82
C ALA A 170 -1.82 -14.24 -16.32
N ILE A 171 -1.70 -13.09 -17.01
CA ILE A 171 -1.34 -13.03 -18.45
C ILE A 171 0.01 -13.67 -18.71
N GLU A 172 1.04 -13.31 -17.93
CA GLU A 172 2.37 -13.89 -18.07
C GLU A 172 2.39 -15.41 -17.87
N ARG A 173 1.60 -15.94 -16.92
CA ARG A 173 1.49 -17.38 -16.68
C ARG A 173 0.85 -18.11 -17.85
N THR A 174 -0.20 -17.54 -18.44
CA THR A 174 -0.82 -18.08 -19.67
C THR A 174 0.16 -18.07 -20.84
N ASP A 175 0.90 -16.98 -21.05
CA ASP A 175 1.89 -16.89 -22.13
C ASP A 175 3.03 -17.89 -21.96
N GLN A 176 3.53 -18.06 -20.73
CA GLN A 176 4.53 -19.08 -20.43
C GLN A 176 4.01 -20.50 -20.66
N ALA A 177 2.75 -20.78 -20.31
CA ALA A 177 2.12 -22.08 -20.57
C ALA A 177 1.99 -22.35 -22.07
N LEU A 178 1.58 -21.35 -22.85
CA LEU A 178 1.51 -21.42 -24.31
C LEU A 178 2.89 -21.67 -24.92
N ARG A 179 3.92 -20.90 -24.53
CA ARG A 179 5.30 -21.08 -25.00
C ARG A 179 5.84 -22.48 -24.69
N ARG A 180 5.56 -23.02 -23.50
CA ARG A 180 5.96 -24.40 -23.13
C ARG A 180 5.24 -25.44 -23.99
N LYS A 181 3.97 -25.22 -24.31
CA LYS A 181 3.22 -26.10 -25.21
C LYS A 181 3.83 -26.08 -26.62
N SER A 182 4.12 -24.89 -27.15
CA SER A 182 4.74 -24.74 -28.47
C SER A 182 6.17 -25.30 -28.54
N ALA A 183 6.98 -25.13 -27.48
CA ALA A 183 8.34 -25.67 -27.43
C ALA A 183 8.40 -27.21 -27.31
N ARG A 184 7.33 -27.85 -26.84
CA ARG A 184 7.20 -29.33 -26.86
C ARG A 184 6.82 -29.87 -28.23
N PHE A 185 6.28 -29.02 -29.11
CA PHE A 185 6.08 -29.35 -30.51
C PHE A 185 7.35 -28.97 -31.29
N VAL A 186 8.36 -29.84 -31.25
CA VAL A 186 9.39 -29.85 -32.30
C VAL A 186 8.74 -30.54 -33.50
N PRO A 187 8.50 -29.84 -34.62
CA PRO A 187 7.92 -30.49 -35.80
C PRO A 187 8.88 -31.58 -36.29
N PHE A 188 8.33 -32.73 -36.66
CA PHE A 188 9.08 -33.91 -37.13
C PHE A 188 10.01 -33.59 -38.32
N SER A 189 9.76 -32.51 -39.04
CA SER A 189 10.56 -31.98 -40.15
C SER A 189 11.88 -31.30 -39.74
N ALA A 190 12.19 -31.17 -38.45
CA ALA A 190 13.47 -30.63 -37.95
C ALA A 190 14.52 -31.72 -37.65
N LEU A 191 14.24 -32.99 -37.97
CA LEU A 191 15.12 -34.16 -37.75
C LEU A 191 15.71 -34.74 -39.04
N HIS A 192 15.65 -34.00 -40.17
CA HIS A 192 16.24 -34.40 -41.44
C HIS A 192 17.42 -33.51 -41.83
#